data_AF-A0A0G0V0K2-F1
#
_entry.id   AF-A0A0G0V0K2-F1
#
_cell.length_a   1.000
_cell.length_b   1.000
_cell.length_c   1.000
_cell.angle_alpha   90.00
_cell.angle_beta   90.00
_cell.angle_gamma   90.00
#
_symmetry.space_group_name_H-M   'P 1'
#
loop_
_entity.id
_entity.type
_entity.pdbx_description
1 polymer ?
#
loop_
_entity_poly.entity_id
_entity_poly.type
_entity_poly.pdbx_seq_one_letter_code
_entity_poly.pdbx_strand_id
1 'polypeptide(L)'
;EIEKLKEQFSASGQDFDELLKLQGMTMERVREEIRLQKIIEKAVAGDMEVTDEEVNAFIEQNSAFLPEGQDANDPQLREDVKQQLKQQKVGEKTNKWIEQLKSEASIKYFGPFAQKITPTPAPAIQVPEGDQVQEETDSPESTAQPTQ
;
A
#
# COMPACT_ATOMS: atom_id res chain seq x y z
N GLU A 1 -19.62 9.23 3.90
CA GLU A 1 -18.24 9.21 4.42
C GLU A 1 -18.09 9.85 5.78
N ILE A 2 -18.28 11.17 5.91
CA ILE A 2 -18.13 11.84 7.22
C ILE A 2 -19.00 11.21 8.30
N GLU A 3 -20.29 10.99 8.02
CA GLU A 3 -21.20 10.36 8.99
C GLU A 3 -20.76 8.93 9.33
N LYS A 4 -20.32 8.14 8.34
CA LYS A 4 -19.78 6.79 8.58
C LYS A 4 -18.54 6.83 9.49
N LEU A 5 -17.66 7.82 9.27
CA LEU A 5 -16.47 8.00 10.10
C LEU A 5 -16.88 8.36 11.54
N LYS A 6 -17.82 9.29 11.72
CA LYS A 6 -18.37 9.65 13.03
C LYS A 6 -19.00 8.45 13.74
N GLU A 7 -19.78 7.65 13.02
CA GLU A 7 -20.38 6.42 13.53
C GLU A 7 -19.32 5.41 13.98
N GLN A 8 -18.24 5.20 13.20
CA GLN A 8 -17.13 4.31 13.57
C GLN A 8 -16.42 4.71 14.86
N PHE A 9 -16.15 6.01 15.03
CA PHE A 9 -15.54 6.53 16.26
C PHE A 9 -16.51 6.47 17.45
N SER A 10 -17.78 6.79 17.22
CA SER A 10 -18.82 6.72 18.25
C SER A 10 -19.05 5.28 18.73
N ALA A 11 -19.01 4.31 17.82
CA ALA A 11 -19.08 2.88 18.15
C ALA A 11 -17.89 2.42 19.01
N SER A 12 -16.75 3.09 18.90
CA SER A 12 -15.55 2.87 19.73
C SER A 12 -15.54 3.72 21.01
N GLY A 13 -16.64 4.44 21.31
CA GLY A 13 -16.78 5.28 22.50
C GLY A 13 -16.02 6.61 22.41
N GLN A 14 -15.59 7.03 21.22
CA GLN A 14 -14.84 8.26 21.01
C GLN A 14 -15.72 9.31 20.34
N ASP A 15 -15.70 10.54 20.84
CA ASP A 15 -16.32 11.66 20.16
C ASP A 15 -15.40 12.18 19.05
N PHE A 16 -15.92 12.20 17.83
CA PHE A 16 -15.14 12.59 16.65
C PHE A 16 -14.66 14.04 16.73
N ASP A 17 -15.50 14.96 17.22
CA ASP A 17 -15.16 16.39 17.26
C ASP A 17 -14.12 16.67 18.36
N GLU A 18 -14.13 15.93 19.47
CA GLU A 18 -13.07 15.94 20.49
C GLU A 18 -11.74 15.42 19.96
N LEU A 19 -11.74 14.32 19.19
CA LEU A 19 -10.53 13.80 18.55
C LEU A 19 -9.90 14.81 17.59
N LEU A 20 -10.72 15.50 16.80
CA LEU A 20 -10.24 16.56 15.91
C LEU A 20 -9.57 17.69 16.71
N LYS A 21 -10.20 18.15 17.79
CA LYS A 21 -9.62 19.19 18.66
C LYS A 21 -8.28 18.74 19.26
N LEU A 22 -8.20 17.50 19.75
CA LEU A 22 -6.97 16.94 20.33
C LEU A 22 -5.83 16.88 19.31
N GLN A 23 -6.15 16.59 18.05
CA GLN A 23 -5.19 16.53 16.95
C GLN A 23 -4.94 17.90 16.28
N GLY A 24 -5.55 18.98 16.79
CA GLY A 24 -5.46 20.32 16.19
C GLY A 24 -6.05 20.39 14.77
N MET A 25 -6.99 19.51 14.45
CA MET A 25 -7.67 19.44 13.16
C MET A 25 -9.03 20.14 13.18
N THR A 26 -9.44 20.61 12.00
CA THR A 26 -10.75 21.22 11.76
C THR A 26 -11.62 20.30 10.91
N MET A 27 -12.94 20.41 11.05
CA MET A 27 -13.89 19.67 10.22
C MET A 27 -13.75 20.00 8.73
N GLU A 28 -13.38 21.24 8.41
CA GLU A 28 -13.09 21.69 7.05
C GLU A 28 -11.91 20.92 6.45
N ARG A 29 -10.81 20.80 7.19
CA ARG A 29 -9.64 20.01 6.78
C ARG A 29 -10.01 18.54 6.53
N VAL A 30 -10.79 17.91 7.41
CA VAL A 30 -11.28 16.54 7.20
C VAL A 30 -12.08 16.42 5.91
N ARG A 31 -12.97 17.40 5.65
CA ARG A 31 -13.78 17.41 4.42
C ARG A 31 -12.91 17.52 3.18
N GLU A 32 -11.87 18.35 3.21
CA GLU A 32 -10.92 18.48 2.09
C GLU A 32 -10.12 17.19 1.87
N GLU A 33 -9.62 16.54 2.93
CA GLU A 33 -8.90 15.27 2.81
C GLU A 33 -9.80 14.17 2.21
N ILE A 34 -11.05 14.04 2.68
CA ILE A 34 -12.03 13.10 2.12
C ILE A 34 -12.33 13.44 0.65
N ARG A 35 -12.46 14.72 0.31
CA ARG A 35 -12.68 15.14 -1.07
C ARG A 35 -11.50 14.74 -1.96
N LEU A 36 -10.27 14.97 -1.52
CA LEU A 36 -9.07 14.59 -2.25
C LEU A 36 -9.00 13.07 -2.45
N GLN A 37 -9.25 12.30 -1.40
CA GLN A 37 -9.35 10.85 -1.47
C GLN A 37 -10.36 10.40 -2.54
N LYS A 38 -11.57 10.98 -2.55
CA LYS A 38 -12.59 10.64 -3.56
C LYS A 38 -12.24 11.07 -4.98
N ILE A 39 -11.48 12.15 -5.15
CA ILE A 39 -10.97 12.55 -6.47
C ILE A 39 -9.97 11.49 -6.97
N ILE A 40 -9.04 11.06 -6.11
CA ILE A 40 -8.07 10.01 -6.44
C ILE A 40 -8.78 8.71 -6.79
N GLU A 41 -9.69 8.23 -5.92
CA GLU A 41 -10.48 7.02 -6.15
C GLU A 41 -11.17 7.04 -7.52
N LYS A 42 -11.78 8.18 -7.89
CA LYS A 42 -12.43 8.35 -9.19
C LYS A 42 -11.46 8.45 -10.36
N ALA A 43 -10.33 9.12 -10.17
CA ALA A 43 -9.31 9.28 -11.21
C ALA A 43 -8.71 7.93 -11.61
N VAL A 44 -8.55 7.00 -10.66
CA VAL A 44 -7.99 5.67 -10.91
C VAL A 44 -9.06 4.59 -11.16
N ALA A 45 -10.35 4.91 -11.06
CA ALA A 45 -11.43 3.92 -11.12
C ALA A 45 -11.56 3.12 -12.41
N GLY A 46 -11.25 3.73 -13.56
CA GLY A 46 -11.22 3.02 -14.84
C GLY A 46 -10.10 1.99 -14.96
N ASP A 47 -9.09 2.09 -14.09
CA ASP A 47 -7.86 1.30 -14.13
C ASP A 47 -7.81 0.20 -13.04
N MET A 48 -8.93 -0.01 -12.32
CA MET A 48 -9.04 -0.89 -11.15
C MET A 48 -9.59 -2.30 -11.45
N GLU A 49 -9.82 -2.67 -12.71
CA GLU A 49 -10.38 -3.99 -13.03
C GLU A 49 -9.38 -5.08 -12.62
N VAL A 50 -9.81 -5.95 -11.70
CA VAL A 50 -9.06 -7.14 -11.28
C VAL A 50 -9.65 -8.33 -12.01
N THR A 51 -8.81 -8.95 -12.83
CA THR A 51 -9.14 -10.13 -13.64
C THR A 51 -9.07 -11.41 -12.83
N ASP A 52 -9.75 -12.45 -13.28
CA ASP A 52 -9.73 -13.75 -12.59
C ASP A 52 -8.34 -14.41 -12.68
N GLU A 53 -7.59 -14.11 -13.74
CA GLU A 53 -6.20 -14.53 -13.93
C GLU A 53 -5.28 -13.95 -12.85
N GLU A 54 -5.46 -12.67 -12.51
CA GLU A 54 -4.68 -12.03 -11.44
C GLU A 54 -5.00 -12.61 -10.06
N VAL A 55 -6.26 -12.95 -9.81
CA VAL A 55 -6.68 -13.63 -8.57
C VAL A 55 -6.05 -15.02 -8.49
N ASN A 56 -6.09 -15.80 -9.58
CA ASN A 56 -5.47 -17.12 -9.63
C ASN A 56 -3.96 -17.04 -9.37
N ALA A 57 -3.26 -16.13 -10.07
CA ALA A 57 -1.82 -15.94 -9.90
C ALA A 57 -1.47 -15.54 -8.46
N PHE A 58 -2.28 -14.68 -7.83
CA PHE A 58 -2.07 -14.28 -6.44
C PHE A 58 -2.23 -15.45 -5.48
N ILE A 59 -3.29 -16.25 -5.64
CA ILE A 59 -3.54 -17.43 -4.78
C ILE A 59 -2.43 -18.47 -4.96
N GLU A 60 -1.98 -18.73 -6.18
CA GLU A 60 -0.87 -19.66 -6.46
C GLU A 60 0.43 -19.19 -5.79
N GLN A 61 0.78 -17.91 -5.95
CA GLN A 61 1.98 -17.32 -5.38
C GLN A 61 1.96 -17.31 -3.84
N ASN A 62 0.78 -17.17 -3.24
CA ASN A 62 0.61 -17.06 -1.78
C ASN A 62 0.03 -18.35 -1.17
N SER A 63 0.08 -19.48 -1.90
CA SER A 63 -0.54 -20.75 -1.52
C SER A 63 -0.12 -21.27 -0.13
N ALA A 64 1.13 -20.99 0.27
CA ALA A 64 1.65 -21.34 1.60
C ALA A 64 1.03 -20.55 2.77
N PHE A 65 0.35 -19.44 2.49
CA PHE A 65 -0.26 -18.54 3.48
C PHE A 65 -1.78 -18.58 3.46
N LEU A 66 -2.38 -19.50 2.70
CA LEU A 66 -3.83 -19.64 2.65
C LEU A 66 -4.36 -20.13 4.01
N PRO A 67 -5.52 -19.61 4.47
CA PRO A 67 -6.16 -20.08 5.69
C PRO A 67 -6.44 -21.59 5.63
N GLU A 68 -6.17 -22.30 6.73
CA GLU A 68 -6.45 -23.74 6.79
C GLU A 68 -7.92 -24.03 6.48
N GLY A 69 -8.16 -24.92 5.51
CA GLY A 69 -9.51 -25.34 5.13
C GLY A 69 -10.17 -24.52 4.03
N GLN A 70 -9.52 -23.47 3.49
CA GLN A 70 -9.97 -22.78 2.28
C GLN A 70 -9.21 -23.30 1.05
N ASP A 71 -9.95 -23.62 -0.02
CA ASP A 71 -9.37 -23.98 -1.31
C ASP A 71 -9.27 -22.77 -2.25
N ALA A 72 -8.47 -22.87 -3.31
CA ALA A 72 -8.23 -21.78 -4.28
C ALA A 72 -9.49 -21.32 -5.05
N ASN A 73 -10.56 -22.10 -5.02
CA ASN A 73 -11.86 -21.80 -5.62
C ASN A 73 -12.90 -21.33 -4.60
N ASP A 74 -12.56 -21.24 -3.31
CA ASP A 74 -13.45 -20.74 -2.27
C ASP A 74 -13.91 -19.30 -2.64
N PRO A 75 -15.23 -19.07 -2.77
CA PRO A 75 -15.73 -17.77 -3.20
C PRO A 75 -15.39 -16.62 -2.26
N GLN A 76 -15.29 -16.89 -0.95
CA GLN A 76 -14.95 -15.89 0.05
C GLN A 76 -13.47 -15.52 -0.05
N LEU A 77 -12.58 -16.51 -0.17
CA LEU A 77 -11.15 -16.29 -0.40
C LEU A 77 -10.90 -15.46 -1.66
N ARG A 78 -11.55 -15.83 -2.77
CA ARG A 78 -11.38 -15.13 -4.05
C ARG A 78 -11.86 -13.68 -3.99
N GLU A 79 -12.96 -13.40 -3.30
CA GLU A 79 -13.44 -12.03 -3.09
C GLU A 79 -12.46 -11.22 -2.22
N ASP A 80 -11.95 -11.80 -1.13
CA ASP A 80 -10.98 -11.14 -0.25
C ASP A 80 -9.68 -10.81 -1.01
N VAL A 81 -9.17 -11.76 -1.81
CA VAL A 81 -8.03 -11.55 -2.72
C VAL A 81 -8.33 -10.45 -3.73
N LYS A 82 -9.53 -10.44 -4.33
CA LYS A 82 -9.93 -9.41 -5.28
C LYS A 82 -9.96 -8.03 -4.64
N GLN A 83 -10.47 -7.91 -3.41
CA GLN A 83 -10.44 -6.65 -2.66
C GLN A 83 -9.01 -6.23 -2.31
N GLN A 84 -8.14 -7.18 -1.96
CA GLN A 84 -6.73 -6.90 -1.68
C GLN A 84 -6.00 -6.40 -2.93
N LEU A 85 -6.13 -7.10 -4.06
CA LEU A 85 -5.54 -6.71 -5.34
C LEU A 85 -6.05 -5.34 -5.80
N LYS A 86 -7.34 -5.07 -5.58
CA LYS A 86 -7.92 -3.75 -5.87
C LYS A 86 -7.27 -2.65 -5.02
N GLN A 87 -7.07 -2.88 -3.73
CA GLN A 87 -6.39 -1.93 -2.85
C GLN A 87 -4.93 -1.70 -3.28
N GLN A 88 -4.22 -2.75 -3.66
CA GLN A 88 -2.85 -2.65 -4.19
C GLN A 88 -2.80 -1.82 -5.48
N LYS A 89 -3.67 -2.13 -6.45
CA LYS A 89 -3.80 -1.39 -7.71
C LYS A 89 -4.13 0.08 -7.50
N VAL A 90 -5.00 0.41 -6.53
CA VAL A 90 -5.29 1.81 -6.20
C VAL A 90 -4.01 2.54 -5.79
N GLY A 91 -3.19 1.94 -4.93
CA GLY A 91 -1.92 2.53 -4.50
C GLY A 91 -0.96 2.78 -5.68
N GLU A 92 -0.74 1.76 -6.51
CA GLU A 92 0.14 1.85 -7.68
C GLU A 92 -0.33 2.89 -8.70
N LYS A 93 -1.62 2.84 -9.06
CA LYS A 93 -2.22 3.76 -10.04
C LYS A 93 -2.24 5.18 -9.52
N THR A 94 -2.47 5.39 -8.22
CA THR A 94 -2.39 6.70 -7.58
C THR A 94 -0.99 7.28 -7.69
N ASN A 95 0.05 6.48 -7.36
CA ASN A 95 1.43 6.93 -7.46
C ASN A 95 1.79 7.30 -8.91
N LYS A 96 1.43 6.44 -9.87
CA LYS A 96 1.65 6.71 -11.30
C LYS A 96 0.93 7.97 -11.76
N TRP A 97 -0.31 8.19 -11.35
CA TRP A 97 -1.07 9.40 -11.67
C TRP A 97 -0.42 10.66 -11.09
N ILE A 98 0.06 10.61 -9.85
CA ILE A 98 0.78 11.72 -9.22
C ILE A 98 2.09 12.02 -9.96
N GLU A 99 2.84 11.01 -10.38
CA GLU A 99 4.07 11.19 -11.16
C GLU A 99 3.79 11.83 -12.52
N GLN A 100 2.75 11.38 -13.22
CA GLN A 100 2.29 11.97 -14.47
C GLN A 100 1.92 13.44 -14.28
N LEU A 101 1.09 13.76 -13.29
CA LEU A 101 0.71 15.14 -12.96
C LEU A 101 1.93 16.02 -12.67
N LYS A 102 2.90 15.53 -11.89
CA LYS A 102 4.13 16.26 -11.59
C LYS A 102 4.96 16.51 -12.86
N SER A 103 5.01 15.55 -13.78
CA SER A 103 5.75 15.65 -15.04
C SER A 103 5.10 16.63 -16.03
N GLU A 104 3.77 16.70 -16.05
CA GLU A 104 2.99 17.59 -16.91
C GLU A 104 2.89 19.01 -16.34
N ALA A 105 3.00 19.14 -15.01
CA ALA A 105 2.96 20.43 -14.35
C ALA A 105 4.27 21.22 -14.54
N SER A 106 4.14 22.49 -14.94
CA SER A 106 5.27 23.43 -14.93
C SER A 106 5.58 23.92 -13.51
N ILE A 107 6.17 23.07 -12.68
CA ILE A 107 6.52 23.40 -11.28
C ILE A 107 7.85 24.16 -11.25
N LYS A 108 7.82 25.42 -10.80
CA LYS A 108 9.02 26.25 -10.60
C LYS A 108 9.32 26.37 -9.10
N TYR A 109 10.51 25.95 -8.70
CA TYR A 109 10.99 26.08 -7.32
C TYR A 109 11.89 27.31 -7.20
N PHE A 110 11.66 28.16 -6.19
CA PHE A 110 12.46 29.36 -5.93
C PHE A 110 13.12 29.26 -4.55
N GLY A 111 14.40 29.62 -4.46
CA GLY A 111 15.16 29.67 -3.19
C GLY A 111 16.29 28.63 -3.07
N PRO A 112 17.10 28.69 -2.00
CA PRO A 112 18.32 27.88 -1.82
C PRO A 112 18.06 26.37 -1.60
N PHE A 113 16.80 25.96 -1.48
CA PHE A 113 16.37 24.56 -1.35
C PHE A 113 15.76 24.00 -2.64
N ALA A 114 15.93 24.67 -3.78
CA ALA A 114 15.52 24.20 -5.11
C ALA A 114 16.38 23.04 -5.62
N GLN A 115 16.77 22.10 -4.75
CA GLN A 115 17.39 20.86 -5.20
C GLN A 115 16.35 20.06 -5.98
N LYS A 116 16.74 19.71 -7.20
CA LYS A 116 15.99 18.89 -8.13
C LYS A 116 15.48 17.67 -7.38
N ILE A 117 14.16 17.55 -7.23
CA ILE A 117 13.54 16.24 -7.08
C ILE A 117 13.83 15.48 -8.39
N THR A 118 15.01 14.86 -8.50
CA THR A 118 15.06 13.61 -9.24
C THR A 118 13.99 12.74 -8.59
N PRO A 119 13.07 12.13 -9.34
CA PRO A 119 12.19 11.14 -8.75
C PRO A 119 13.11 10.13 -8.09
N THR A 120 13.24 10.18 -6.77
CA THR A 120 13.85 9.09 -6.03
C THR A 120 12.95 7.92 -6.41
N PRO A 121 13.46 6.90 -7.12
CA PRO A 121 12.65 5.73 -7.39
C PRO A 121 12.07 5.33 -6.04
N ALA A 122 10.74 5.20 -5.98
CA ALA A 122 10.09 4.66 -4.79
C ALA A 122 10.94 3.46 -4.37
N PRO A 123 11.33 3.34 -3.08
CA PRO A 123 11.96 2.10 -2.64
C PRO A 123 11.06 1.01 -3.17
N ALA A 124 11.61 0.17 -4.05
CA ALA A 124 10.86 -0.96 -4.56
C ALA A 124 10.28 -1.59 -3.31
N ILE A 125 8.95 -1.64 -3.20
CA ILE A 125 8.32 -2.48 -2.21
C ILE A 125 8.89 -3.83 -2.58
N GLN A 126 9.84 -4.30 -1.79
CA GLN A 126 10.41 -5.62 -1.94
C GLN A 126 9.22 -6.53 -1.69
N VAL A 127 8.56 -6.91 -2.79
CA VAL A 127 7.87 -8.18 -2.84
C VAL A 127 8.94 -9.16 -2.37
N PRO A 128 8.75 -9.89 -1.25
CA PRO A 128 9.73 -10.87 -0.84
C PRO A 128 9.89 -11.82 -2.01
N GLU A 129 11.00 -11.66 -2.73
CA GLU A 129 11.41 -12.54 -3.80
C GLU A 129 11.63 -13.89 -3.13
N GLY A 130 10.72 -14.82 -3.44
CA GLY A 130 10.78 -16.16 -2.90
C GLY A 130 12.17 -16.75 -3.12
N ASP A 131 12.71 -17.30 -2.04
CA ASP A 131 13.59 -18.46 -2.05
C ASP A 131 14.85 -18.32 -2.92
N GLN A 132 15.83 -17.56 -2.41
CA GLN A 132 17.23 -17.91 -2.65
C GLN A 132 17.60 -19.01 -1.65
N VAL A 133 17.26 -20.24 -2.01
CA VAL A 133 17.86 -21.47 -1.49
C VAL A 133 19.38 -21.27 -1.43
N GLN A 134 19.91 -21.09 -0.22
CA GLN A 134 21.34 -21.22 0.01
C GLN A 134 21.67 -22.71 -0.13
N GLU A 135 22.19 -23.06 -1.30
CA GLU A 135 22.76 -24.36 -1.58
C GLU A 135 23.89 -24.60 -0.56
N GLU A 136 23.66 -25.54 0.36
CA GLU A 136 24.68 -26.14 1.19
C GLU A 136 25.79 -26.69 0.28
N THR A 137 27.00 -26.16 0.40
CA THR A 137 28.21 -26.94 0.13
C THR A 137 29.01 -27.06 1.42
N ASP A 138 28.79 -28.21 2.02
CA ASP A 138 29.55 -28.96 3.02
C ASP A 138 31.07 -28.67 3.10
N SER A 139 31.50 -28.22 4.29
CA SER A 139 32.67 -28.62 5.12
C SER A 139 34.13 -28.63 4.59
N PRO A 140 35.14 -28.71 5.49
CA PRO A 140 35.31 -28.11 6.82
C PRO A 140 36.75 -27.53 6.98
N GLU A 141 37.21 -27.35 8.23
CA GLU A 141 38.61 -27.19 8.70
C GLU A 141 38.90 -25.77 9.26
N SER A 142 38.66 -25.57 10.55
CA SER A 142 39.64 -25.76 11.64
C SER A 142 40.84 -24.82 11.54
N THR A 143 40.88 -23.76 12.36
CA THR A 143 41.92 -23.58 13.39
C THR A 143 41.77 -22.27 14.18
N ALA A 144 41.77 -22.43 15.50
CA ALA A 144 42.47 -21.63 16.51
C ALA A 144 42.26 -20.10 16.62
N GLN A 145 41.69 -19.72 17.77
CA GLN A 145 42.04 -18.53 18.57
C GLN A 145 43.58 -18.31 18.64
N PRO A 146 44.05 -17.06 18.82
CA PRO A 146 44.26 -16.54 20.18
C PRO A 146 43.98 -15.04 20.40
N THR A 147 43.46 -14.78 21.61
CA THR A 147 43.82 -13.74 22.59
C THR A 147 44.80 -12.63 22.15
N GLN A 148 44.39 -11.37 22.34
CA GLN A 148 45.01 -10.38 23.24
C GLN A 148 44.02 -9.27 23.59
#